data_AF-A0A242MN06-F1
#
_entry.id   AF-A0A242MN06-F1
#
_cell.length_a   1.000
_cell.length_b   1.000
_cell.length_c   1.000
_cell.angle_alpha   90.00
_cell.angle_beta   90.00
_cell.angle_gamma   90.00
#
_symmetry.space_group_name_H-M   'P 1'
#
loop_
_entity.id
_entity.type
_entity.pdbx_description
1 polymer ?
#
loop_
_entity_poly.entity_id
_entity_poly.type
_entity_poly.pdbx_seq_one_letter_code
_entity_poly.pdbx_strand_id
1 'polypeptide(L)' 'MEHDSHGPDSFWKVEDSNGRDYGTFDRLTAADVSEQVKRENDAIGYWVGISIVETAGTCH' A
#
# COMPACT_ATOMS: atom_id res chain seq x y z
N MET A 1 -15.22 -19.87 8.63
CA MET A 1 -14.09 -19.43 7.80
C MET A 1 -14.00 -17.94 8.03
N GLU A 2 -13.07 -17.53 8.89
CA GLU A 2 -12.82 -16.13 9.21
C GLU A 2 -12.41 -15.42 7.93
N HIS A 3 -13.34 -14.66 7.38
CA HIS A 3 -13.03 -13.70 6.33
C HIS A 3 -12.33 -12.57 7.05
N ASP A 4 -11.00 -12.54 6.99
CA ASP A 4 -10.19 -11.39 7.33
C ASP A 4 -10.57 -10.27 6.36
N SER A 5 -11.73 -9.68 6.64
CA SER A 5 -12.30 -8.56 5.95
C SER A 5 -11.59 -7.37 6.57
N HIS A 6 -10.34 -7.16 6.17
CA HIS A 6 -9.75 -5.84 6.22
C HIS A 6 -10.78 -4.90 5.61
N GLY A 7 -11.52 -4.21 6.49
CA GLY A 7 -12.74 -3.50 6.13
C GLY A 7 -12.46 -2.40 5.10
N PRO A 8 -13.52 -1.80 4.51
CA PRO A 8 -13.38 -0.69 3.56
C PRO A 8 -12.58 0.50 4.12
N ASP A 9 -12.40 0.61 5.43
CA ASP A 9 -11.59 1.61 6.14
C ASP A 9 -10.10 1.24 6.33
N SER A 10 -9.62 0.19 5.67
CA SER A 10 -8.21 -0.18 5.74
C SER A 10 -7.37 0.74 4.86
N PHE A 11 -6.42 1.44 5.46
CA PHE A 11 -5.43 2.23 4.76
C PHE A 11 -4.20 1.40 4.42
N TRP A 12 -3.63 1.63 3.24
CA TRP A 12 -2.54 0.86 2.66
C TRP A 12 -1.38 1.77 2.35
N LYS A 13 -0.21 1.45 2.88
CA LYS A 13 1.05 2.12 2.57
C LYS A 13 1.63 1.55 1.29
N VAL A 14 2.10 2.44 0.41
CA VAL A 14 2.80 2.09 -0.83
C VAL A 14 4.28 2.46 -0.67
N GLU A 15 5.17 1.48 -0.80
CA GLU A 15 6.61 1.63 -0.68
C GLU A 15 7.33 0.87 -1.80
N ASP A 16 8.42 1.40 -2.33
CA ASP A 16 9.22 0.68 -3.32
C ASP A 16 10.47 -0.01 -2.75
N SER A 17 11.12 -0.77 -3.62
CA SER A 17 12.38 -1.48 -3.36
C SER A 17 13.55 -0.64 -2.82
N ASN A 18 13.54 0.68 -3.01
CA ASN A 18 14.53 1.61 -2.47
C ASN A 18 14.12 2.19 -1.10
N GLY A 19 12.97 1.79 -0.56
CA GLY A 19 12.42 2.29 0.70
C GLY A 19 11.81 3.68 0.58
N ARG A 20 11.41 4.13 -0.61
CA ARG A 20 10.69 5.40 -0.78
C ARG A 20 9.22 5.19 -0.42
N ASP A 21 8.75 5.99 0.53
CA ASP A 21 7.36 6.04 0.93
C ASP A 21 6.57 6.95 -0.04
N TYR A 22 5.56 6.39 -0.70
CA TYR A 22 4.66 7.12 -1.60
C TYR A 22 3.42 7.63 -0.87
N GLY A 23 3.22 7.21 0.38
CA GLY A 23 2.09 7.58 1.21
C GLY A 23 1.17 6.40 1.52
N THR A 24 0.09 6.75 2.21
CA THR A 24 -0.92 5.82 2.70
C THR A 24 -2.28 6.22 2.11
N PHE A 25 -2.94 5.27 1.46
CA PHE A 25 -4.16 5.51 0.68
C PHE A 25 -5.23 4.46 0.99
N ASP A 26 -6.46 4.64 0.53
CA ASP A 26 -7.40 3.53 0.50
C ASP A 26 -6.90 2.43 -0.45
N ARG A 27 -7.53 1.26 -0.37
CA ARG A 27 -7.13 0.07 -1.13
C ARG A 27 -7.08 0.30 -2.64
N LEU A 28 -8.03 1.03 -3.22
CA LEU A 28 -8.11 1.21 -4.68
C LEU A 28 -7.05 2.20 -5.14
N THR A 29 -6.90 3.32 -4.42
CA THR A 29 -5.86 4.30 -4.73
C THR A 29 -4.45 3.74 -4.51
N ALA A 30 -4.22 2.93 -3.46
CA ALA A 30 -2.94 2.28 -3.25
C ALA A 30 -2.56 1.33 -4.40
N ALA A 31 -3.54 0.59 -4.93
CA ALA A 31 -3.32 -0.26 -6.11
C ALA A 31 -2.95 0.58 -7.34
N ASP A 32 -3.70 1.65 -7.63
CA ASP A 32 -3.45 2.54 -8.78
C ASP A 32 -2.06 3.19 -8.70
N VAL A 33 -1.71 3.74 -7.53
CA VAL A 33 -0.38 4.31 -7.27
C VAL A 33 0.71 3.26 -7.45
N SER A 34 0.52 2.04 -6.96
CA SER A 34 1.52 0.97 -7.11
C SER A 34 1.76 0.60 -8.57
N GLU A 35 0.71 0.55 -9.39
CA GLU A 35 0.81 0.28 -10.82
C GLU A 35 1.47 1.43 -11.59
N GLN A 36 1.14 2.67 -11.23
CA GLN A 36 1.76 3.86 -11.81
C GLN A 36 3.27 3.88 -11.49
N VAL A 37 3.64 3.73 -10.22
CA VAL A 37 5.05 3.71 -9.80
C VAL A 37 5.82 2.59 -10.49
N LYS A 38 5.23 1.39 -10.60
CA LYS A 38 5.85 0.29 -11.32
C LYS A 38 6.07 0.62 -12.80
N ARG A 39 5.09 1.23 -13.47
CA ARG A 39 5.19 1.63 -14.88
C ARG A 39 6.26 2.70 -15.11
N GLU A 40 6.38 3.66 -14.20
CA GLU A 40 7.39 4.72 -14.26
C GLU A 40 8.81 4.19 -13.98
N ASN A 41 8.93 3.07 -13.25
CA ASN A 41 10.20 2.50 -12.79
C ASN A 41 10.43 1.08 -13.33
N ASP A 42 9.91 0.73 -14.51
CA ASP A 42 9.98 -0.61 -15.14
C ASP A 42 11.44 -1.05 -15.49
N ALA A 43 12.43 -0.21 -15.19
CA ALA A 43 13.83 -0.52 -15.36
C ALA A 43 14.31 -1.54 -14.29
N ILE A 44 14.38 -2.81 -14.72
CA ILE A 44 15.17 -3.93 -14.17
C ILE A 44 15.23 -4.01 -12.63
N GLY A 45 14.19 -4.61 -12.04
CA GLY A 45 14.23 -5.12 -10.66
C GLY A 45 13.50 -4.26 -9.61
N TYR A 46 12.83 -3.20 -10.04
CA TYR A 46 12.00 -2.39 -9.16
C TYR A 46 10.74 -3.15 -8.72
N TRP A 47 10.55 -3.34 -7.41
CA TRP A 47 9.31 -3.86 -6.85
C TRP A 47 8.63 -2.77 -6.04
N VAL A 48 7.29 -2.75 -6.07
CA VAL A 48 6.46 -1.86 -5.27
C VAL A 48 5.61 -2.75 -4.36
N GLY A 49 5.76 -2.57 -3.06
CA GLY A 49 5.00 -3.27 -2.04
C GLY A 49 3.83 -2.42 -1.57
N ILE A 50 2.68 -3.08 -1.36
CA ILE A 50 1.55 -2.51 -0.64
C ILE A 50 1.39 -3.28 0.68
N SER A 51 1.29 -2.55 1.78
CA SER A 51 1.14 -3.13 3.12
C SER A 51 0.02 -2.42 3.86
N ILE A 52 -0.73 -3.17 4.66
CA ILE A 52 -1.83 -2.62 5.46
C ILE A 52 -1.22 -1.85 6.61
N VAL A 53 -1.63 -0.59 6.76
CA VAL A 53 -1.30 0.18 7.95
C VAL A 53 -2.29 -0.26 9.02
N GLU A 54 -1.80 -1.06 9.97
CA GLU A 54 -2.54 -1.27 11.21
C GLU A 54 -2.74 0.10 11.84
N THR A 55 -3.99 0.57 11.88
CA THR A 55 -4.34 1.76 12.64
C THR A 55 -4.10 1.38 14.10
N ALA A 56 -2.91 1.69 14.62
CA ALA A 56 -2.61 1.56 16.03
C ALA A 56 -3.74 2.26 16.76
N GLY A 57 -4.44 1.46 17.58
CA GLY A 57 -5.76 1.78 18.11
C GLY A 57 -5.87 3.21 18.62
N THR A 58 -7.04 3.77 18.37
CA THR A 58 -7.67 4.86 19.08
C THR A 58 -6.97 5.15 20.42
N CYS A 59 -6.23 6.26 20.51
CA CYS A 59 -5.87 6.82 21.81
C CYS A 59 -7.19 7.12 22.54
N HIS A 60 -7.42 6.35 23.61
CA HIS A 60 -8.55 6.47 24.53
C HIS A 60 -8.44 7.72 25.40
#